data_AF-A0AAU4IY83-F1
#
_entry.id   AF-A0AAU4IY83-F1
#
_cell.length_a   1.000
_cell.length_b   1.000
_cell.length_c   1.000
_cell.angle_alpha   90.00
_cell.angle_beta   90.00
_cell.angle_gamma   90.00
#
_symmetry.space_group_name_H-M   'P 1'
#
loop_
_entity.id
_entity.type
_entity.pdbx_description
1 polymer ?
#
loop_
_entity_poly.entity_id
_entity_poly.type
_entity_poly.pdbx_seq_one_letter_code
_entity_poly.pdbx_strand_id
1 'polypeptide(L)'
;MTTQVPTAQVPARPVAAGSPPPAEERTARRRVLLHWIAVHSLGVAAALFFTLPFVFVVLTSLMSDQQALTRDLWPHTWEWGNYRAVLDTPGFLTWWKNTLLYAGLGTVLTVASSVPVAYALAKFRFRGRHLSLMLVISTMMLPPQVIIIPMYLFWAKQLDLSGTLWPLIIPMAFGDAFSIFLLRQFLLTIPDEYLDAAKVDGCGELRTLLKVVLPMAKPGIAAVALFQFFYAWNDYFGPQIYASENPGAWTLSYGLESFKGAHHTDWNLTMAATVLVMAPVILVFFFAQKAFVEGVTLTGVKG
;
A
#
# COMPACT_ATOMS: atom_id res chain seq x y z
N MET A 1 -41.89 -83.00 36.45
CA MET A 1 -40.98 -82.91 35.30
C MET A 1 -41.18 -81.55 34.66
N THR A 2 -40.10 -80.79 34.60
CA THR A 2 -39.97 -79.37 34.32
C THR A 2 -40.31 -78.99 32.88
N THR A 3 -41.36 -78.21 32.66
CA THR A 3 -41.65 -77.55 31.38
C THR A 3 -41.22 -76.08 31.46
N GLN A 4 -40.13 -75.78 30.77
CA GLN A 4 -39.58 -74.45 30.57
C GLN A 4 -40.59 -73.55 29.84
N VAL A 5 -40.81 -72.36 30.38
CA VAL A 5 -41.55 -71.28 29.72
C VAL A 5 -40.63 -70.64 28.67
N PRO A 6 -41.02 -70.56 27.38
CA PRO A 6 -40.20 -69.92 26.36
C PRO A 6 -40.24 -68.39 26.51
N THR A 7 -39.07 -67.78 26.61
CA THR A 7 -38.86 -66.33 26.59
C THR A 7 -39.35 -65.75 25.27
N ALA A 8 -40.38 -64.89 25.32
CA ALA A 8 -40.89 -64.18 24.15
C ALA A 8 -39.81 -63.24 23.60
N GLN A 9 -39.36 -63.48 22.36
CA GLN A 9 -38.48 -62.60 21.61
C GLN A 9 -39.24 -61.30 21.26
N VAL A 10 -38.75 -60.18 21.77
CA VAL A 10 -39.18 -58.84 21.35
C VAL A 10 -38.69 -58.62 19.90
N PRO A 11 -39.56 -58.35 18.92
CA PRO A 11 -39.11 -58.11 17.56
C PRO A 11 -38.30 -56.82 17.48
N ALA A 12 -37.10 -56.91 16.91
CA ALA A 12 -36.22 -55.78 16.66
C ALA A 12 -36.92 -54.76 15.75
N ARG A 13 -37.04 -53.52 16.23
CA ARG A 13 -37.55 -52.38 15.45
C ARG A 13 -36.66 -52.21 14.20
N PRO A 14 -37.23 -52.15 12.99
CA PRO A 14 -36.45 -51.84 11.81
C PRO A 14 -35.87 -50.42 11.94
N VAL A 15 -34.55 -50.31 11.78
CA VAL A 15 -33.86 -49.01 11.66
C VAL A 15 -34.43 -48.33 10.42
N ALA A 16 -35.25 -47.31 10.62
CA ALA A 16 -35.76 -46.49 9.53
C ALA A 16 -34.57 -45.89 8.79
N ALA A 17 -34.37 -46.33 7.54
CA ALA A 17 -33.46 -45.68 6.61
C ALA A 17 -33.87 -44.21 6.51
N GLY A 18 -32.96 -43.29 6.84
CA GLY A 18 -33.24 -41.85 6.84
C GLY A 18 -33.82 -41.43 5.50
N SER A 19 -35.01 -40.83 5.53
CA SER A 19 -35.69 -40.28 4.36
C SER A 19 -34.74 -39.33 3.63
N PRO A 20 -34.70 -39.33 2.27
CA PRO A 20 -33.88 -38.38 1.54
C PRO A 20 -34.30 -36.95 1.92
N PRO A 21 -33.33 -36.02 2.05
CA PRO A 21 -33.62 -34.65 2.47
C PRO A 21 -34.65 -34.01 1.54
N PRO A 22 -35.57 -33.17 2.07
CA PRO A 22 -36.61 -32.51 1.29
C PRO A 22 -36.02 -31.78 0.08
N ALA A 23 -36.77 -31.72 -1.03
CA ALA A 23 -36.31 -31.10 -2.29
C ALA A 23 -35.81 -29.65 -2.11
N GLU A 24 -36.33 -28.92 -1.11
CA GLU A 24 -35.92 -27.57 -0.72
C GLU A 24 -34.50 -27.50 -0.14
N GLU A 25 -34.06 -28.51 0.61
CA GLU A 25 -32.68 -28.56 1.12
C GLU A 25 -31.68 -28.82 -0.02
N ARG A 26 -32.07 -29.57 -1.05
CA ARG A 26 -31.23 -29.86 -2.22
C ARG A 26 -31.04 -28.63 -3.10
N THR A 27 -32.08 -27.81 -3.31
CA THR A 27 -31.99 -26.56 -4.08
C THR A 27 -31.21 -25.48 -3.33
N ALA A 28 -31.38 -25.37 -2.01
CA ALA A 28 -30.58 -24.48 -1.16
C ALA A 28 -29.07 -24.85 -1.20
N ARG A 29 -28.73 -26.13 -1.02
CA ARG A 29 -27.34 -26.62 -1.12
C ARG A 29 -26.74 -26.38 -2.50
N ARG A 30 -27.50 -26.60 -3.58
CA ARG A 30 -27.06 -26.32 -4.95
C ARG A 30 -26.83 -24.83 -5.19
N ARG A 31 -27.67 -23.94 -4.65
CA ARG A 31 -27.49 -22.49 -4.77
C ARG A 31 -26.25 -22.01 -4.03
N VAL A 32 -26.01 -22.52 -2.81
CA VAL A 32 -24.78 -22.24 -2.05
C VAL A 32 -23.54 -22.74 -2.79
N LEU A 33 -23.59 -23.95 -3.35
CA LEU A 33 -22.49 -24.51 -4.14
C LEU A 33 -22.22 -23.69 -5.41
N LEU A 34 -23.25 -23.35 -6.18
CA LEU A 34 -23.11 -22.54 -7.41
C LEU A 34 -22.59 -21.13 -7.10
N HIS A 35 -23.06 -20.52 -6.00
CA HIS A 35 -22.54 -19.23 -5.55
C HIS A 35 -21.06 -19.33 -5.12
N TRP A 36 -20.70 -20.39 -4.39
CA TRP A 36 -19.32 -20.67 -4.02
C TRP A 36 -18.43 -20.83 -5.26
N ILE A 37 -18.85 -21.64 -6.24
CA ILE A 37 -18.11 -21.83 -7.50
C ILE A 37 -17.96 -20.49 -8.23
N ALA A 38 -19.04 -19.71 -8.37
CA ALA A 38 -19.02 -18.42 -9.06
C ALA A 38 -18.05 -17.42 -8.40
N VAL A 39 -18.07 -17.31 -7.07
CA VAL A 39 -17.17 -16.42 -6.33
C VAL A 39 -15.71 -16.87 -6.48
N HIS A 40 -15.43 -18.17 -6.39
CA HIS A 40 -14.07 -18.69 -6.52
C HIS A 40 -13.56 -18.60 -7.97
N SER A 41 -14.39 -18.89 -8.97
CA SER A 41 -14.01 -18.74 -10.37
C SER A 41 -13.74 -17.28 -10.73
N LEU A 42 -14.55 -16.34 -10.22
CA LEU A 42 -14.31 -14.92 -10.40
C LEU A 42 -13.02 -14.48 -9.69
N GLY A 43 -12.77 -14.97 -8.48
CA GLY A 43 -11.54 -14.72 -7.75
C GLY A 43 -10.30 -15.22 -8.48
N VAL A 44 -10.34 -16.44 -9.03
CA VAL A 44 -9.24 -17.00 -9.83
C VAL A 44 -9.04 -16.23 -11.13
N ALA A 45 -10.12 -15.88 -11.84
CA ALA A 45 -10.03 -15.06 -13.05
C ALA A 45 -9.42 -13.69 -12.78
N ALA A 46 -9.84 -13.03 -11.69
CA ALA A 46 -9.25 -11.77 -11.26
C ALA A 46 -7.77 -11.94 -10.90
N ALA A 47 -7.41 -12.98 -10.13
CA ALA A 47 -6.03 -13.26 -9.77
C ALA A 47 -5.14 -13.48 -11.00
N LEU A 48 -5.61 -14.26 -11.98
CA LEU A 48 -4.90 -14.44 -13.25
C LEU A 48 -4.75 -13.12 -14.00
N PHE A 49 -5.83 -12.37 -14.14
CA PHE A 49 -5.82 -11.07 -14.82
C PHE A 49 -4.80 -10.09 -14.21
N PHE A 50 -4.75 -9.98 -12.88
CA PHE A 50 -3.82 -9.09 -12.18
C PHE A 50 -2.38 -9.60 -12.15
N THR A 51 -2.15 -10.91 -12.25
CA THR A 51 -0.78 -11.49 -12.25
C THR A 51 -0.14 -11.49 -13.64
N LEU A 52 -0.94 -11.49 -14.71
CA LEU A 52 -0.44 -11.51 -16.10
C LEU A 52 0.60 -10.41 -16.41
N PRO A 53 0.40 -9.12 -16.04
CA PRO A 53 1.41 -8.09 -16.28
C PRO A 53 2.74 -8.38 -15.59
N PHE A 54 2.72 -8.94 -14.38
CA PHE A 54 3.94 -9.29 -13.64
C PHE A 54 4.68 -10.45 -14.30
N VAL A 55 3.93 -11.48 -14.73
CA VAL A 55 4.51 -12.60 -15.49
C VAL A 55 5.14 -12.09 -16.77
N PHE A 56 4.47 -11.18 -17.49
CA PHE A 56 5.02 -10.56 -18.69
C PHE A 56 6.33 -9.80 -18.42
N VAL A 57 6.37 -8.95 -17.39
CA VAL A 57 7.57 -8.19 -17.02
C VAL A 57 8.72 -9.15 -16.67
N VAL A 58 8.45 -10.20 -15.89
CA VAL A 58 9.47 -11.18 -15.50
C VAL A 58 9.99 -11.97 -16.70
N LEU A 59 9.12 -12.46 -17.58
CA LEU A 59 9.54 -13.20 -18.77
C LEU A 59 10.37 -12.30 -19.70
N THR A 60 9.89 -11.09 -20.01
CA THR A 60 10.62 -10.14 -20.86
C THR A 60 11.96 -9.73 -20.26
N SER A 61 12.06 -9.64 -18.92
CA SER A 61 13.35 -9.37 -18.25
C SER A 61 14.42 -10.45 -18.45
N LEU A 62 14.00 -11.66 -18.83
CA LEU A 62 14.86 -12.82 -19.06
C LEU A 62 15.07 -13.11 -20.54
N MET A 63 14.51 -12.29 -21.44
CA MET A 63 14.70 -12.40 -22.89
C MET A 63 15.99 -11.73 -23.35
N SER A 64 16.43 -12.07 -24.55
CA SER A 64 17.44 -11.28 -25.28
C SER A 64 16.84 -9.95 -25.75
N ASP A 65 17.70 -8.95 -26.00
CA ASP A 65 17.28 -7.63 -26.49
C ASP A 65 16.45 -7.72 -27.78
N GLN A 66 16.90 -8.54 -28.74
CA GLN A 66 16.17 -8.76 -29.99
C GLN A 66 14.80 -9.41 -29.78
N GLN A 67 14.71 -10.39 -28.87
CA GLN A 67 13.45 -11.07 -28.60
C GLN A 67 12.44 -10.13 -27.90
N ALA A 68 12.90 -9.27 -26.99
CA ALA A 68 12.05 -8.36 -26.23
C ALA A 68 11.26 -7.36 -27.12
N LEU A 69 11.70 -7.16 -28.36
CA LEU A 69 11.02 -6.34 -29.38
C LEU A 69 9.97 -7.09 -30.21
N THR A 70 9.83 -8.40 -30.02
CA THR A 70 8.91 -9.26 -30.79
C THR A 70 7.58 -9.49 -30.08
N ARG A 71 6.70 -10.31 -30.68
CA ARG A 71 5.43 -10.74 -30.07
C ARG A 71 5.56 -12.03 -29.27
N ASP A 72 6.75 -12.63 -29.22
CA ASP A 72 6.98 -13.90 -28.54
C ASP A 72 7.03 -13.67 -27.03
N LEU A 73 6.05 -14.20 -26.31
CA LEU A 73 5.92 -13.99 -24.86
C LEU A 73 6.77 -14.95 -24.02
N TRP A 74 7.27 -16.04 -24.62
CA TRP A 74 8.05 -17.05 -23.91
C TRP A 74 9.53 -16.93 -24.24
N PRO A 75 10.44 -16.80 -23.26
CA PRO A 75 11.87 -16.66 -23.50
C PRO A 75 12.45 -17.85 -24.28
N HIS A 76 13.17 -17.57 -25.37
CA HIS A 76 13.91 -18.60 -26.12
C HIS A 76 15.20 -18.99 -25.40
N THR A 77 15.84 -17.99 -24.78
CA THR A 77 16.98 -18.15 -23.86
C THR A 77 16.68 -17.47 -22.54
N TRP A 78 17.24 -17.98 -21.44
CA TRP A 78 17.07 -17.42 -20.10
C TRP A 78 18.27 -16.54 -19.74
N GLU A 79 18.19 -15.25 -20.05
CA GLU A 79 19.29 -14.27 -19.92
C GLU A 79 19.35 -13.64 -18.52
N TRP A 80 19.76 -14.41 -17.51
CA TRP A 80 19.95 -13.90 -16.15
C TRP A 80 21.00 -12.78 -16.05
N GLY A 81 21.88 -12.67 -17.06
CA GLY A 81 22.86 -11.60 -17.19
C GLY A 81 22.24 -10.20 -17.23
N ASN A 82 20.97 -10.07 -17.64
CA ASN A 82 20.24 -8.80 -17.65
C ASN A 82 20.18 -8.16 -16.26
N TYR A 83 19.95 -8.94 -15.20
CA TYR A 83 19.94 -8.40 -13.82
C TYR A 83 21.32 -7.91 -13.38
N ARG A 84 22.38 -8.62 -13.79
CA ARG A 84 23.75 -8.19 -13.50
C ARG A 84 24.09 -6.89 -14.24
N ALA A 85 23.71 -6.79 -15.52
CA ALA A 85 23.89 -5.56 -16.30
C ALA A 85 23.17 -4.36 -15.67
N VAL A 86 21.95 -4.55 -15.14
CA VAL A 86 21.24 -3.50 -14.39
C VAL A 86 21.98 -3.12 -13.10
N LEU A 87 22.45 -4.09 -12.32
CA LEU A 87 23.20 -3.81 -11.08
C LEU A 87 24.55 -3.11 -11.34
N ASP A 88 25.19 -3.43 -12.46
CA ASP A 88 26.44 -2.83 -12.91
C ASP A 88 26.22 -1.47 -13.62
N THR A 89 24.95 -1.04 -13.82
CA THR A 89 24.63 0.26 -14.41
C THR A 89 25.14 1.39 -13.51
N PRO A 90 25.93 2.34 -14.04
CA PRO A 90 26.48 3.43 -13.26
C PRO A 90 25.38 4.23 -12.54
N GLY A 91 25.51 4.36 -11.23
CA GLY A 91 24.55 5.13 -10.41
C GLY A 91 23.31 4.35 -9.95
N PHE A 92 23.05 3.12 -10.42
CA PHE A 92 21.86 2.36 -10.03
C PHE A 92 21.74 2.19 -8.50
N LEU A 93 22.82 1.79 -7.83
CA LEU A 93 22.85 1.69 -6.37
C LEU A 93 22.68 3.05 -5.65
N THR A 94 23.10 4.14 -6.29
CA THR A 94 22.85 5.50 -5.78
C THR A 94 21.37 5.84 -5.86
N TRP A 95 20.69 5.47 -6.95
CA TRP A 95 19.24 5.66 -7.10
C TRP A 95 18.44 4.90 -6.04
N TRP A 96 18.88 3.69 -5.68
CA TRP A 96 18.33 2.95 -4.54
C TRP A 96 18.46 3.71 -3.23
N LYS A 97 19.67 4.18 -2.91
CA LYS A 97 19.91 4.96 -1.69
C LYS A 97 19.09 6.24 -1.66
N ASN A 98 19.02 6.95 -2.77
CA ASN A 98 18.24 8.17 -2.94
C ASN A 98 16.75 7.92 -2.75
N THR A 99 16.22 6.84 -3.31
CA THR A 99 14.80 6.47 -3.17
C THR A 99 14.46 6.04 -1.75
N LEU A 100 15.33 5.26 -1.11
CA LEU A 100 15.16 4.87 0.29
C LEU A 100 15.26 6.07 1.23
N LEU A 101 16.17 7.01 0.95
CA LEU A 101 16.28 8.26 1.69
C LEU A 101 15.00 9.08 1.50
N TYR A 102 14.60 9.31 0.26
CA TYR A 102 13.42 10.11 -0.06
C TYR A 102 12.14 9.52 0.55
N ALA A 103 11.86 8.25 0.25
CA ALA A 103 10.65 7.59 0.72
C ALA A 103 10.67 7.32 2.23
N GLY A 104 11.81 6.89 2.78
CA GLY A 104 11.95 6.60 4.21
C GLY A 104 11.89 7.87 5.07
N LEU A 105 12.77 8.83 4.82
CA LEU A 105 12.82 10.08 5.58
C LEU A 105 11.54 10.90 5.37
N GLY A 106 11.07 10.99 4.13
CA GLY A 106 9.80 11.65 3.80
C GLY A 106 8.63 11.08 4.58
N THR A 107 8.51 9.76 4.65
CA THR A 107 7.48 9.08 5.43
C THR A 107 7.55 9.41 6.92
N VAL A 108 8.74 9.35 7.51
CA VAL A 108 8.93 9.68 8.93
C VAL A 108 8.52 11.12 9.22
N LEU A 109 8.95 12.07 8.37
CA LEU A 109 8.61 13.49 8.51
C LEU A 109 7.11 13.73 8.37
N THR A 110 6.46 13.10 7.39
CA THR A 110 5.01 13.23 7.19
C THR A 110 4.22 12.68 8.37
N VAL A 111 4.57 11.49 8.88
CA VAL A 111 3.89 10.91 10.05
C VAL A 111 4.11 11.78 11.27
N ALA A 112 5.35 12.18 11.55
CA ALA A 112 5.70 12.97 12.72
C ALA A 112 5.00 14.34 12.73
N SER A 113 4.85 14.98 11.57
CA SER A 113 4.17 16.26 11.43
C SER A 113 2.64 16.14 11.42
N SER A 114 2.10 15.07 10.83
CA SER A 114 0.65 14.88 10.68
C SER A 114 -0.03 14.39 11.95
N VAL A 115 0.64 13.58 12.78
CA VAL A 115 0.08 13.01 14.02
C VAL A 115 -0.40 14.09 15.00
N PRO A 116 0.38 15.13 15.36
CA PRO A 116 -0.07 16.17 16.27
C PRO A 116 -1.27 16.96 15.74
N VAL A 117 -1.29 17.26 14.43
CA VAL A 117 -2.39 17.99 13.79
C VAL A 117 -3.66 17.15 13.79
N ALA A 118 -3.56 15.88 13.41
CA ALA A 118 -4.67 14.94 13.45
C ALA A 118 -5.21 14.75 14.88
N TYR A 119 -4.32 14.64 15.88
CA TYR A 119 -4.69 14.54 17.30
C TYR A 119 -5.47 15.76 17.77
N ALA A 120 -4.97 16.98 17.50
CA ALA A 120 -5.68 18.21 17.84
C ALA A 120 -7.05 18.30 17.14
N LEU A 121 -7.11 17.95 15.85
CA LEU A 121 -8.36 17.96 15.06
C LEU A 121 -9.33 16.81 15.39
N ALA A 122 -8.90 15.78 16.13
CA ALA A 122 -9.74 14.67 16.58
C ALA A 122 -10.21 14.86 18.03
N LYS A 123 -9.30 15.27 18.93
CA LYS A 123 -9.53 15.21 20.38
C LYS A 123 -9.75 16.56 21.04
N PHE A 124 -9.20 17.64 20.49
CA PHE A 124 -9.35 18.96 21.12
C PHE A 124 -10.62 19.66 20.67
N ARG A 125 -11.25 20.41 21.57
CA ARG A 125 -12.38 21.30 21.27
C ARG A 125 -11.86 22.73 21.26
N PHE A 126 -11.77 23.33 20.07
CA PHE A 126 -11.35 24.72 19.90
C PHE A 126 -12.21 25.41 18.83
N ARG A 127 -12.33 26.74 18.94
CA ARG A 127 -13.10 27.56 18.02
C ARG A 127 -12.43 27.56 16.64
N GLY A 128 -13.15 27.15 15.60
CA GLY A 128 -12.63 27.05 14.23
C GLY A 128 -12.17 25.65 13.79
N ARG A 129 -12.26 24.62 14.65
CA ARG A 129 -11.85 23.23 14.31
C ARG A 129 -12.44 22.70 13.00
N HIS A 130 -13.72 22.97 12.73
CA HIS A 130 -14.37 22.56 11.49
C HIS A 130 -13.81 23.29 10.27
N LEU A 131 -13.54 24.59 10.40
CA LEU A 131 -12.92 25.39 9.34
C LEU A 131 -11.49 24.91 9.06
N SER A 132 -10.70 24.66 10.10
CA SER A 132 -9.34 24.10 9.94
C SER A 132 -9.36 22.76 9.22
N LEU A 133 -10.30 21.87 9.55
CA LEU A 133 -10.47 20.60 8.84
C LEU A 133 -10.88 20.81 7.38
N MET A 134 -11.82 21.73 7.11
CA MET A 134 -12.21 22.06 5.75
C MET A 134 -11.03 22.59 4.94
N LEU A 135 -10.19 23.47 5.51
CA LEU A 135 -8.99 23.97 4.86
C LEU A 135 -8.01 22.85 4.52
N VAL A 136 -7.78 21.90 5.44
CA VAL A 136 -6.94 20.72 5.19
C VAL A 136 -7.52 19.89 4.03
N ILE A 137 -8.82 19.62 4.01
CA ILE A 137 -9.43 18.84 2.92
C ILE A 137 -9.35 19.61 1.58
N SER A 138 -9.55 20.93 1.61
CA SER A 138 -9.49 21.77 0.41
C SER A 138 -8.10 21.78 -0.24
N THR A 139 -7.01 21.65 0.52
CA THR A 139 -5.66 21.60 -0.09
C THR A 139 -5.44 20.31 -0.87
N MET A 140 -6.15 19.21 -0.56
CA MET A 140 -6.11 17.98 -1.37
C MET A 140 -6.77 18.14 -2.74
N MET A 141 -7.63 19.15 -2.91
CA MET A 141 -8.30 19.43 -4.19
C MET A 141 -7.43 20.24 -5.14
N LEU A 142 -6.34 20.84 -4.65
CA LEU A 142 -5.42 21.63 -5.47
C LEU A 142 -4.52 20.69 -6.27
N PRO A 143 -4.49 20.79 -7.60
CA PRO A 143 -3.58 19.99 -8.42
C PRO A 143 -2.14 20.42 -8.13
N PRO A 144 -1.21 19.48 -7.82
CA PRO A 144 0.20 19.81 -7.58
C PRO A 144 0.85 20.57 -8.73
N GLN A 145 0.36 20.39 -9.96
CA GLN A 145 0.87 21.04 -11.17
C GLN A 145 0.66 22.56 -11.15
N VAL A 146 -0.35 23.08 -10.46
CA VAL A 146 -0.64 24.53 -10.42
C VAL A 146 0.39 25.28 -9.59
N ILE A 147 0.89 24.65 -8.53
CA ILE A 147 1.86 25.27 -7.60
C ILE A 147 3.31 24.99 -7.99
N ILE A 148 3.55 24.27 -9.08
CA ILE A 148 4.87 23.70 -9.35
C ILE A 148 5.89 24.73 -9.83
N ILE A 149 5.48 25.67 -10.69
CA ILE A 149 6.34 26.75 -11.17
C ILE A 149 6.81 27.65 -10.02
N PRO A 150 5.91 28.18 -9.16
CA PRO A 150 6.36 29.03 -8.06
C PRO A 150 7.23 28.25 -7.05
N MET A 151 6.91 26.97 -6.78
CA MET A 151 7.73 26.13 -5.89
C MET A 151 9.10 25.83 -6.51
N TYR A 152 9.16 25.57 -7.82
CA TYR A 152 10.43 25.39 -8.52
C TYR A 152 11.30 26.64 -8.42
N LEU A 153 10.75 27.83 -8.68
CA LEU A 153 11.51 29.07 -8.54
C LEU A 153 11.98 29.30 -7.11
N PHE A 154 11.17 28.95 -6.10
CA PHE A 154 11.58 29.04 -4.70
C PHE A 154 12.78 28.14 -4.40
N TRP A 155 12.68 26.84 -4.70
CA TRP A 155 13.73 25.88 -4.38
C TRP A 155 14.98 26.04 -5.25
N ALA A 156 14.81 26.25 -6.56
CA ALA A 156 15.92 26.32 -7.51
C ALA A 156 16.60 27.70 -7.54
N LYS A 157 15.84 28.81 -7.42
CA LYS A 157 16.43 30.17 -7.56
C LYS A 157 16.72 30.85 -6.24
N GLN A 158 15.93 30.63 -5.20
CA GLN A 158 16.10 31.33 -3.93
C GLN A 158 16.96 30.54 -2.95
N LEU A 159 16.82 29.20 -2.96
CA LEU A 159 17.55 28.31 -2.05
C LEU A 159 18.69 27.54 -2.73
N ASP A 160 18.81 27.59 -4.06
CA ASP A 160 19.83 26.89 -4.85
C ASP A 160 19.90 25.38 -4.53
N LEU A 161 18.72 24.78 -4.33
CA LEU A 161 18.57 23.36 -3.98
C LEU A 161 18.18 22.48 -5.17
N SER A 162 18.24 23.00 -6.40
CA SER A 162 18.13 22.19 -7.61
C SER A 162 19.31 21.22 -7.73
N GLY A 163 19.08 20.07 -8.35
CA GLY A 163 20.02 18.96 -8.37
C GLY A 163 20.11 18.18 -7.05
N THR A 164 19.15 18.36 -6.13
CA THR A 164 19.10 17.64 -4.84
C THR A 164 17.69 17.09 -4.55
N LEU A 165 17.59 16.19 -3.57
CA LEU A 165 16.31 15.63 -3.10
C LEU A 165 15.61 16.51 -2.06
N TRP A 166 16.27 17.54 -1.54
CA TRP A 166 15.73 18.37 -0.45
C TRP A 166 14.43 19.09 -0.78
N PRO A 167 14.23 19.63 -2.01
CA PRO A 167 12.94 20.20 -2.42
C PRO A 167 11.77 19.22 -2.33
N LEU A 168 12.05 17.90 -2.35
CA LEU A 168 11.06 16.84 -2.24
C LEU A 168 10.83 16.42 -0.79
N ILE A 169 11.91 16.36 0.02
CA ILE A 169 11.87 15.85 1.41
C ILE A 169 11.39 16.92 2.39
N ILE A 170 11.89 18.16 2.29
CA ILE A 170 11.62 19.21 3.29
C ILE A 170 10.12 19.54 3.40
N PRO A 171 9.36 19.71 2.29
CA PRO A 171 7.92 19.96 2.38
C PRO A 171 7.14 18.90 3.14
N MET A 172 7.60 17.64 3.14
CA MET A 172 6.95 16.53 3.84
C MET A 172 6.96 16.69 5.37
N ALA A 173 7.80 17.57 5.92
CA ALA A 173 7.82 17.92 7.34
C ALA A 173 6.71 18.88 7.77
N PHE A 174 5.96 19.47 6.83
CA PHE A 174 4.95 20.49 7.10
C PHE A 174 3.51 19.96 7.09
N GLY A 175 3.36 18.64 7.21
CA GLY A 175 2.07 17.97 7.24
C GLY A 175 1.51 17.73 5.85
N ASP A 176 0.97 16.53 5.65
CA ASP A 176 0.26 16.15 4.43
C ASP A 176 -1.25 16.07 4.72
N ALA A 177 -2.05 16.64 3.83
CA ALA A 177 -3.48 16.77 4.06
C ALA A 177 -4.20 15.42 4.07
N PHE A 178 -3.82 14.49 3.19
CA PHE A 178 -4.37 13.14 3.17
C PHE A 178 -4.02 12.39 4.46
N SER A 179 -2.76 12.46 4.87
CA SER A 179 -2.24 11.84 6.10
C SER A 179 -2.92 12.38 7.35
N ILE A 180 -3.09 13.70 7.46
CA ILE A 180 -3.81 14.35 8.56
C ILE A 180 -5.26 13.89 8.58
N PHE A 181 -5.94 13.86 7.43
CA PHE A 181 -7.32 13.42 7.33
C PHE A 181 -7.48 11.97 7.78
N LEU A 182 -6.67 11.06 7.23
CA LEU A 182 -6.77 9.62 7.51
C LEU A 182 -6.45 9.31 8.98
N LEU A 183 -5.37 9.89 9.53
CA LEU A 183 -5.04 9.76 10.95
C LEU A 183 -6.17 10.31 11.81
N ARG A 184 -6.77 11.45 11.45
CA ARG A 184 -7.89 12.01 12.21
C ARG A 184 -9.08 11.05 12.22
N GLN A 185 -9.42 10.43 11.09
CA GLN A 185 -10.52 9.46 11.05
C GLN A 185 -10.24 8.28 11.96
N PHE A 186 -9.02 7.77 11.98
CA PHE A 186 -8.61 6.73 12.91
C PHE A 186 -8.71 7.20 14.37
N LEU A 187 -8.19 8.37 14.69
CA LEU A 187 -8.17 8.89 16.07
C LEU A 187 -9.58 9.18 16.62
N LEU A 188 -10.58 9.39 15.76
CA LEU A 188 -11.98 9.51 16.17
C LEU A 188 -12.60 8.18 16.63
N THR A 189 -12.06 7.03 16.20
CA THR A 189 -12.55 5.72 16.65
C THR A 189 -12.03 5.34 18.03
N ILE A 190 -10.99 6.01 18.52
CA ILE A 190 -10.46 5.83 19.87
C ILE A 190 -11.43 6.48 20.86
N PRO A 191 -11.97 5.78 21.86
CA PRO A 191 -12.86 6.37 22.86
C PRO A 191 -12.18 7.47 23.71
N ASP A 192 -12.92 8.49 24.12
CA ASP A 192 -12.36 9.64 24.87
C ASP A 192 -12.05 9.29 26.33
N GLU A 193 -12.61 8.20 26.85
CA GLU A 193 -12.41 7.70 28.22
C GLU A 193 -10.94 7.38 28.51
N TYR A 194 -10.17 6.98 27.49
CA TYR A 194 -8.72 6.76 27.61
C TYR A 194 -7.95 8.06 27.88
N LEU A 195 -8.41 9.18 27.31
CA LEU A 195 -7.80 10.49 27.53
C LEU A 195 -8.16 11.01 28.91
N ASP A 196 -9.40 10.80 29.35
CA ASP A 196 -9.84 11.20 30.69
C ASP A 196 -9.14 10.40 31.78
N ALA A 197 -8.97 9.08 31.60
CA ALA A 197 -8.16 8.24 32.49
C ALA A 197 -6.71 8.74 32.58
N ALA A 198 -6.07 9.04 31.44
CA ALA A 198 -4.71 9.57 31.42
C ALA A 198 -4.58 10.91 32.17
N LYS A 199 -5.61 11.78 32.09
CA LYS A 199 -5.65 13.05 32.84
C LYS A 199 -5.78 12.82 34.34
N VAL A 200 -6.61 11.85 34.76
CA VAL A 200 -6.72 11.46 36.18
C VAL A 200 -5.38 10.93 36.71
N ASP A 201 -4.62 10.20 35.88
CA ASP A 201 -3.25 9.74 36.17
C ASP A 201 -2.19 10.87 36.13
N GLY A 202 -2.60 12.12 35.96
CA GLY A 202 -1.70 13.28 35.92
C GLY A 202 -0.83 13.36 34.67
N CYS A 203 -1.20 12.69 33.58
CA CYS A 203 -0.50 12.83 32.30
C CYS A 203 -0.84 14.16 31.62
N GLY A 204 0.19 14.96 31.32
CA GLY A 204 0.03 16.12 30.42
C GLY A 204 -0.23 15.68 28.97
N GLU A 205 -0.79 16.57 28.14
CA GLU A 205 -1.25 16.26 26.78
C GLU A 205 -0.19 15.60 25.87
N LEU A 206 1.06 16.07 25.92
CA LEU A 206 2.15 15.45 25.16
C LEU A 206 2.43 14.00 25.60
N ARG A 207 2.36 13.74 26.92
CA ARG A 207 2.52 12.40 27.47
C ARG A 207 1.34 11.51 27.10
N THR A 208 0.12 12.04 27.14
CA THR A 208 -1.10 11.35 26.70
C THR A 208 -0.99 10.96 25.22
N LEU A 209 -0.56 11.88 24.36
CA LEU A 209 -0.32 11.61 22.94
C LEU A 209 0.69 10.46 22.76
N LEU A 210 1.88 10.58 23.36
CA LEU A 210 2.98 9.63 23.12
C LEU A 210 2.76 8.26 23.77
N LYS A 211 2.18 8.21 24.98
CA LYS A 211 2.09 6.96 25.76
C LYS A 211 0.73 6.26 25.66
N VAL A 212 -0.35 6.97 25.31
CA VAL A 212 -1.70 6.39 25.28
C VAL A 212 -2.22 6.36 23.85
N VAL A 213 -2.24 7.50 23.18
CA VAL A 213 -2.87 7.62 21.86
C VAL A 213 -2.03 6.98 20.77
N LEU A 214 -0.72 7.25 20.73
CA LEU A 214 0.18 6.75 19.69
C LEU A 214 0.23 5.20 19.62
N PRO A 215 0.31 4.47 20.75
CA PRO A 215 0.26 3.01 20.72
C PRO A 215 -1.06 2.44 20.19
N MET A 216 -2.19 3.08 20.50
CA MET A 216 -3.50 2.68 19.98
C MET A 216 -3.67 3.06 18.50
N ALA A 217 -3.04 4.15 18.06
CA ALA A 217 -3.06 4.64 16.69
C ALA A 217 -2.08 3.91 15.75
N LYS A 218 -1.32 2.92 16.25
CA LYS A 218 -0.35 2.16 15.45
C LYS A 218 -0.90 1.67 14.11
N PRO A 219 -2.12 1.12 14.01
CA PRO A 219 -2.62 0.66 12.72
C PRO A 219 -2.89 1.80 11.73
N GLY A 220 -3.48 2.91 12.20
CA GLY A 220 -3.67 4.11 11.38
C GLY A 220 -2.35 4.77 10.95
N ILE A 221 -1.36 4.78 11.84
CA ILE A 221 -0.01 5.27 11.53
C ILE A 221 0.67 4.37 10.50
N ALA A 222 0.54 3.05 10.63
CA ALA A 222 1.09 2.10 9.67
C ALA A 222 0.45 2.27 8.28
N ALA A 223 -0.86 2.50 8.21
CA ALA A 223 -1.55 2.80 6.97
C ALA A 223 -1.02 4.08 6.32
N VAL A 224 -0.94 5.19 7.05
CA VAL A 224 -0.38 6.45 6.53
C VAL A 224 1.07 6.30 6.10
N ALA A 225 1.89 5.63 6.92
CA ALA A 225 3.29 5.41 6.60
C ALA A 225 3.46 4.61 5.30
N LEU A 226 2.62 3.60 5.09
CA LEU A 226 2.64 2.79 3.88
C LEU A 226 2.21 3.61 2.65
N PHE A 227 1.12 4.37 2.74
CA PHE A 227 0.66 5.23 1.63
C PHE A 227 1.72 6.27 1.27
N GLN A 228 2.32 6.93 2.26
CA GLN A 228 3.34 7.94 2.03
C GLN A 228 4.62 7.34 1.45
N PHE A 229 5.04 6.18 1.96
CA PHE A 229 6.22 5.47 1.44
C PHE A 229 6.02 5.10 -0.03
N PHE A 230 4.85 4.55 -0.39
CA PHE A 230 4.55 4.22 -1.78
C PHE A 230 4.38 5.44 -2.67
N TYR A 231 3.82 6.53 -2.15
CA TYR A 231 3.75 7.79 -2.88
C TYR A 231 5.16 8.26 -3.28
N ALA A 232 6.08 8.37 -2.32
CA ALA A 232 7.44 8.81 -2.58
C ALA A 232 8.28 7.79 -3.37
N TRP A 233 8.04 6.49 -3.18
CA TRP A 233 8.71 5.42 -3.93
C TRP A 233 8.39 5.49 -5.43
N ASN A 234 7.11 5.73 -5.76
CA ASN A 234 6.63 5.78 -7.14
C ASN A 234 6.72 7.20 -7.75
N ASP A 235 7.22 8.19 -7.00
CA ASP A 235 7.31 9.55 -7.51
C ASP A 235 8.41 9.68 -8.57
N TYR A 236 7.95 9.86 -9.80
CA TYR A 236 8.75 10.18 -10.96
C TYR A 236 8.81 11.70 -11.21
N PHE A 237 7.69 12.39 -10.97
CA PHE A 237 7.49 13.77 -11.41
C PHE A 237 8.27 14.77 -10.57
N GLY A 238 8.33 14.58 -9.25
CA GLY A 238 9.16 15.41 -8.37
C GLY A 238 10.64 15.37 -8.74
N PRO A 239 11.28 14.19 -8.77
CA PRO A 239 12.69 14.04 -9.17
C PRO A 239 12.99 14.58 -10.58
N GLN A 240 12.07 14.43 -11.53
CA GLN A 240 12.21 15.03 -12.86
C GLN A 240 12.40 16.55 -12.81
N ILE A 241 11.77 17.22 -11.85
CA ILE A 241 11.79 18.69 -11.76
C ILE A 241 12.99 19.17 -10.95
N TYR A 242 13.32 18.51 -9.85
CA TYR A 242 14.30 19.01 -8.89
C TYR A 242 15.65 18.30 -8.95
N ALA A 243 15.71 17.06 -9.43
CA ALA A 243 16.93 16.23 -9.40
C ALA A 243 17.48 15.90 -10.79
N SER A 244 16.74 16.20 -11.87
CA SER A 244 17.09 15.80 -13.25
C SER A 244 18.48 16.25 -13.69
N GLU A 245 18.90 17.45 -13.28
CA GLU A 245 20.19 18.06 -13.63
C GLU A 245 21.41 17.32 -13.01
N ASN A 246 21.20 16.49 -11.98
CA ASN A 246 22.26 15.78 -11.27
C ASN A 246 21.98 14.26 -11.19
N PRO A 247 22.66 13.42 -12.00
CA PRO A 247 22.53 11.96 -11.94
C PRO A 247 22.77 11.34 -10.55
N GLY A 248 23.56 12.01 -9.71
CA GLY A 248 23.79 11.60 -8.32
C GLY A 248 22.59 11.78 -7.40
N ALA A 249 21.59 12.57 -7.79
CA ALA A 249 20.37 12.84 -7.03
C ALA A 249 19.13 12.11 -7.59
N TRP A 250 19.26 11.33 -8.67
CA TRP A 250 18.13 10.61 -9.26
C TRP A 250 17.57 9.55 -8.32
N THR A 251 16.25 9.37 -8.34
CA THR A 251 15.53 8.26 -7.70
C THR A 251 15.40 7.08 -8.66
N LEU A 252 14.96 5.91 -8.18
CA LEU A 252 14.78 4.72 -9.00
C LEU A 252 13.75 4.95 -10.10
N SER A 253 12.60 5.54 -9.74
CA SER A 253 11.52 5.83 -10.68
C SER A 253 11.98 6.76 -11.81
N TYR A 254 12.82 7.75 -11.51
CA TYR A 254 13.38 8.66 -12.51
C TYR A 254 14.56 8.06 -13.29
N GLY A 255 15.49 7.39 -12.61
CA GLY A 255 16.64 6.75 -13.24
C GLY A 255 16.25 5.58 -14.15
N LEU A 256 15.13 4.91 -13.89
CA LEU A 256 14.61 3.87 -14.78
C LEU A 256 14.25 4.42 -16.17
N GLU A 257 13.85 5.68 -16.26
CA GLU A 257 13.56 6.32 -17.55
C GLU A 257 14.82 6.47 -18.41
N SER A 258 16.03 6.54 -17.81
CA SER A 258 17.27 6.64 -18.59
C SER A 258 17.62 5.37 -19.38
N PHE A 259 16.97 4.23 -19.10
CA PHE A 259 17.07 3.02 -19.93
C PHE A 259 16.31 3.15 -21.26
N LYS A 260 15.41 4.13 -21.37
CA LYS A 260 14.74 4.50 -22.61
C LYS A 260 15.58 5.59 -23.29
N GLY A 261 16.60 5.16 -24.03
CA GLY A 261 17.41 6.07 -24.83
C GLY A 261 16.58 6.78 -25.91
N ALA A 262 17.07 7.91 -26.42
CA ALA A 262 16.36 8.71 -27.44
C ALA A 262 16.11 7.96 -28.77
N HIS A 263 16.86 6.90 -29.06
CA HIS A 263 16.80 6.14 -30.31
C HIS A 263 16.78 4.61 -30.14
N HIS A 264 17.06 4.09 -28.94
CA HIS A 264 17.05 2.66 -28.63
C HIS A 264 16.56 2.48 -27.19
N THR A 265 15.68 1.51 -26.97
CA THR A 265 15.17 1.16 -25.64
C THR A 265 15.51 -0.29 -25.37
N ASP A 266 16.35 -0.53 -24.37
CA ASP A 266 16.70 -1.88 -23.94
C ASP A 266 15.55 -2.44 -23.10
N TRP A 267 14.54 -3.02 -23.76
CA TRP A 267 13.31 -3.49 -23.11
C TRP A 267 13.58 -4.61 -22.10
N ASN A 268 14.50 -5.52 -22.43
CA ASN A 268 14.95 -6.57 -21.51
C ASN A 268 15.55 -5.98 -20.22
N LEU A 269 16.43 -4.97 -20.34
CA LEU A 269 17.05 -4.31 -19.17
C LEU A 269 16.06 -3.45 -18.40
N THR A 270 15.19 -2.72 -19.09
CA THR A 270 14.12 -1.92 -18.48
C THR A 270 13.20 -2.81 -17.66
N MET A 271 12.79 -3.97 -18.18
CA MET A 271 11.95 -4.93 -17.46
C MET A 271 12.72 -5.56 -16.29
N ALA A 272 13.99 -5.90 -16.45
CA ALA A 272 14.83 -6.42 -15.36
C ALA A 272 14.98 -5.42 -14.21
N ALA A 273 15.24 -4.15 -14.53
CA ALA A 273 15.28 -3.07 -13.56
C ALA A 273 13.92 -2.86 -12.89
N THR A 274 12.82 -2.96 -13.65
CA THR A 274 11.46 -2.88 -13.14
C THR A 274 11.17 -3.98 -12.11
N VAL A 275 11.57 -5.24 -12.38
CA VAL A 275 11.46 -6.35 -11.41
C VAL A 275 12.21 -6.03 -10.12
N LEU A 276 13.45 -5.54 -10.22
CA LEU A 276 14.26 -5.18 -9.04
C LEU A 276 13.60 -4.05 -8.22
N VAL A 277 13.05 -3.03 -8.88
CA VAL A 277 12.38 -1.90 -8.23
C VAL A 277 11.04 -2.32 -7.59
N MET A 278 10.33 -3.30 -8.18
CA MET A 278 9.05 -3.79 -7.66
C MET A 278 9.23 -4.75 -6.47
N ALA A 279 10.33 -5.51 -6.41
CA ALA A 279 10.53 -6.53 -5.38
C ALA A 279 10.38 -6.02 -3.92
N PRO A 280 10.98 -4.87 -3.52
CA PRO A 280 10.80 -4.34 -2.16
C PRO A 280 9.36 -3.91 -1.88
N VAL A 281 8.67 -3.33 -2.87
CA VAL A 281 7.28 -2.91 -2.73
C VAL A 281 6.39 -4.11 -2.44
N ILE A 282 6.60 -5.20 -3.17
CA ILE A 282 5.91 -6.47 -2.96
C ILE A 282 6.21 -7.01 -1.56
N LEU A 283 7.47 -7.04 -1.13
CA LEU A 283 7.86 -7.48 0.21
C LEU A 283 7.22 -6.64 1.31
N VAL A 284 7.32 -5.32 1.21
CA VAL A 284 6.70 -4.38 2.17
C VAL A 284 5.20 -4.61 2.22
N PHE A 285 4.53 -4.75 1.08
CA PHE A 285 3.10 -5.03 1.03
C PHE A 285 2.74 -6.36 1.71
N PHE A 286 3.49 -7.44 1.49
CA PHE A 286 3.24 -8.73 2.15
C PHE A 286 3.28 -8.63 3.69
N PHE A 287 4.20 -7.84 4.23
CA PHE A 287 4.29 -7.59 5.67
C PHE A 287 3.25 -6.57 6.17
N ALA A 288 2.85 -5.61 5.32
CA ALA A 288 1.97 -4.50 5.69
C ALA A 288 0.49 -4.70 5.31
N GLN A 289 0.12 -5.78 4.61
CA GLN A 289 -1.23 -6.01 4.08
C GLN A 289 -2.34 -5.89 5.13
N LYS A 290 -2.09 -6.31 6.39
CA LYS A 290 -3.07 -6.18 7.48
C LYS A 290 -3.35 -4.71 7.80
N ALA A 291 -2.29 -3.90 7.93
CA ALA A 291 -2.42 -2.46 8.16
C ALA A 291 -3.05 -1.75 6.95
N PHE A 292 -2.75 -2.20 5.72
CA PHE A 292 -3.36 -1.66 4.52
C PHE A 292 -4.87 -1.91 4.48
N VAL A 293 -5.32 -3.14 4.75
CA VAL A 293 -6.75 -3.49 4.79
C VAL A 293 -7.47 -2.67 5.85
N GLU A 294 -6.91 -2.56 7.06
CA GLU A 294 -7.49 -1.74 8.12
C GLU A 294 -7.59 -0.25 7.71
N GLY A 295 -6.55 0.30 7.06
CA GLY A 295 -6.57 1.66 6.53
C GLY A 295 -7.63 1.90 5.45
N VAL A 296 -7.79 0.97 4.50
CA VAL A 296 -8.78 1.07 3.41
C VAL A 296 -10.21 0.92 3.93
N THR A 297 -10.43 0.06 4.92
CA THR A 297 -11.78 -0.07 5.51
C THR A 297 -12.24 1.22 6.19
N LEU A 298 -11.33 2.00 6.78
CA LEU A 298 -11.65 3.29 7.40
C LEU A 298 -11.98 4.39 6.39
N THR A 299 -11.46 4.32 5.16
CA THR A 299 -11.82 5.25 4.08
C THR A 299 -13.07 4.82 3.31
N GLY A 300 -13.42 3.52 3.35
CA GLY A 300 -14.54 2.92 2.61
C GLY A 300 -15.87 2.81 3.36
N VAL A 301 -15.92 2.88 4.70
CA VAL A 301 -17.18 2.74 5.45
C VAL A 301 -17.91 4.09 5.56
N LYS A 302 -18.59 4.44 4.46
CA LYS A 302 -19.85 5.19 4.46
C LYS A 302 -20.80 4.50 3.48
N GLY A 303 -21.56 3.55 4.00
CA GLY A 303 -22.56 2.75 3.30
C GLY A 303 -23.06 1.65 4.21
#